data_AF-A0A8S9EU25-F1
#
_entry.id   AF-A0A8S9EU25-F1
#
_cell.length_a   1.000
_cell.length_b   1.000
_cell.length_c   1.000
_cell.angle_alpha   90.00
_cell.angle_beta   90.00
_cell.angle_gamma   90.00
#
_symmetry.space_group_name_H-M   'P 1'
#
loop_
_entity.id
_entity.type
_entity.pdbx_description
1 polymer ?
#
loop_
_entity_poly.entity_id
_entity_poly.type
_entity_poly.pdbx_seq_one_letter_code
_entity_poly.pdbx_strand_id
1 'polypeptide(L)'
;PPGHSFSLELDTTGQLPARHSSIRVELECMCSREQLLGDTLCFLHHPDDKLLRDRSSSLLHTLCTRSCLDVEKIACWVRPLVRSAWLLLPQSHHCQLTVLPSSRSCRFQLTGTSKVNICTEMIFAVQQ
;
A
#
# COMPACT_ATOMS: atom_id res chain seq x y z
N PRO A 1 8.27 -0.66 4.93
CA PRO A 1 8.53 0.43 5.91
C PRO A 1 9.53 -0.09 6.94
N PRO A 2 10.27 0.77 7.68
CA PRO A 2 11.17 0.29 8.73
C PRO A 2 10.45 -0.67 9.70
N GLY A 3 11.13 -1.75 10.06
CA GLY A 3 10.57 -2.80 10.90
C GLY A 3 9.50 -3.67 10.25
N HIS A 4 9.34 -3.63 8.92
CA HIS A 4 8.42 -4.50 8.19
C HIS A 4 9.16 -5.18 7.04
N SER A 5 9.07 -6.51 6.98
CA SER A 5 9.50 -7.32 5.85
C SER A 5 8.32 -7.90 5.10
N PHE A 6 8.57 -8.25 3.84
CA PHE A 6 7.58 -8.82 2.95
C PHE A 6 8.06 -10.18 2.48
N SER A 7 7.29 -11.21 2.79
CA SER A 7 7.56 -12.59 2.40
C SER A 7 6.46 -13.08 1.45
N LEU A 8 6.85 -13.83 0.43
CA LEU A 8 5.90 -14.41 -0.50
C LEU A 8 5.39 -15.74 0.07
N GLU A 9 4.07 -15.88 0.26
CA GLU A 9 3.49 -17.16 0.66
C GLU A 9 3.50 -18.11 -0.55
N LEU A 10 4.24 -19.21 -0.41
CA LEU A 10 4.24 -20.32 -1.34
C LEU A 10 2.92 -21.11 -1.22
N ASP A 11 2.48 -21.75 -2.29
CA ASP A 11 1.33 -22.65 -2.20
C ASP A 11 1.63 -23.89 -1.34
N THR A 12 0.61 -24.71 -1.07
CA THR A 12 0.73 -25.98 -0.31
C THR A 12 1.72 -26.98 -0.92
N THR A 13 2.18 -26.76 -2.15
CA THR A 13 3.16 -27.59 -2.87
C THR A 13 4.55 -26.96 -2.85
N GLY A 14 4.74 -25.81 -2.19
CA GLY A 14 5.99 -25.06 -2.17
C GLY A 14 6.30 -24.33 -3.47
N GLN A 15 5.33 -24.22 -4.39
CA GLN A 15 5.50 -23.52 -5.66
C GLN A 15 4.98 -22.08 -5.58
N LEU A 16 5.55 -21.22 -6.43
CA LEU A 16 5.12 -19.83 -6.58
C LEU A 16 3.75 -19.80 -7.28
N PRO A 17 2.68 -19.32 -6.62
CA PRO A 17 1.37 -19.24 -7.27
C PRO A 17 1.44 -18.30 -8.48
N ALA A 18 0.92 -18.73 -9.63
CA ALA A 18 0.84 -17.86 -10.80
C ALA A 18 -0.08 -16.66 -10.52
N ARG A 19 0.49 -15.44 -10.50
CA ARG A 19 -0.18 -14.12 -10.46
C ARG A 19 -1.04 -13.78 -9.22
N HIS A 20 -1.13 -14.69 -8.24
CA HIS A 20 -1.99 -14.56 -7.06
C HIS A 20 -1.26 -14.94 -5.76
N SER A 21 0.06 -14.75 -5.73
CA SER A 21 0.86 -14.98 -4.53
C SER A 21 0.44 -13.99 -3.42
N SER A 22 0.08 -14.53 -2.27
CA SER A 22 -0.21 -13.75 -1.06
C SER A 22 1.12 -13.24 -0.51
N ILE A 23 1.23 -11.92 -0.30
CA ILE A 23 2.44 -11.33 0.29
C ILE A 23 2.16 -11.11 1.76
N ARG A 24 2.85 -11.85 2.61
CA ARG A 24 2.80 -11.68 4.06
C ARG A 24 3.70 -10.53 4.47
N VAL A 25 3.22 -9.75 5.44
CA VAL A 25 3.93 -8.67 6.10
C VAL A 25 4.31 -9.13 7.50
N GLU A 26 5.60 -9.11 7.79
CA GLU A 26 6.16 -9.52 9.07
C GLU A 26 6.84 -8.32 9.74
N LEU A 27 6.89 -8.32 11.08
CA LEU A 27 7.62 -7.31 11.82
C LEU A 27 9.05 -7.78 12.03
N GLU A 28 10.01 -6.93 11.68
CA GLU A 28 11.43 -7.18 11.92
C GLU A 28 11.92 -6.50 13.20
N CYS A 29 12.92 -7.11 13.83
CA CYS A 29 13.60 -6.50 14.96
C CYS A 29 14.43 -5.30 14.47
N MET A 30 14.19 -4.14 15.07
CA MET A 30 14.88 -2.89 14.76
C MET A 30 15.78 -2.43 15.91
N CYS A 31 15.98 -3.22 16.97
CA CYS A 31 16.70 -2.79 18.17
C CYS A 31 18.12 -2.27 17.90
N SER A 32 18.85 -2.90 16.97
CA SER A 32 20.19 -2.43 16.60
C SER A 32 20.13 -1.02 16.01
N ARG A 33 19.15 -0.74 15.14
CA ARG A 33 18.97 0.59 14.55
C ARG A 33 18.45 1.59 15.57
N GLU A 34 17.50 1.18 16.41
CA GLU A 34 16.97 1.98 17.51
C GLU A 34 18.08 2.46 18.44
N GLN A 35 19.01 1.58 18.83
CA GLN A 35 20.13 1.93 19.72
C GLN A 35 21.19 2.80 19.04
N LEU A 36 21.46 2.57 17.74
CA LEU A 36 22.51 3.28 17.01
C LEU A 36 22.08 4.64 16.46
N LEU A 37 20.86 4.74 15.94
CA LEU A 37 20.35 5.92 15.24
C LEU A 37 19.21 6.62 16.00
N GLY A 38 18.44 5.91 16.84
CA GLY A 38 17.30 6.46 17.57
C GLY A 38 16.15 6.98 16.69
N ASP A 39 16.21 6.77 15.37
CA ASP A 39 15.26 7.30 14.39
C ASP A 39 14.00 6.44 14.24
N THR A 40 14.07 5.20 14.72
CA THR A 40 12.98 4.22 14.67
C THR A 40 12.96 3.39 15.95
N LEU A 41 11.77 3.08 16.45
CA LEU A 41 11.59 2.20 17.61
C LEU A 41 11.30 0.76 17.17
N CYS A 42 11.71 -0.23 17.95
CA CYS A 42 11.43 -1.63 17.66
C CYS A 42 10.04 -2.06 18.14
N PHE A 43 9.13 -2.30 17.19
CA PHE A 43 7.77 -2.78 17.46
C PHE A 43 7.70 -4.13 18.19
N LEU A 44 8.68 -5.01 17.99
CA LEU A 44 8.71 -6.34 18.60
C LEU A 44 9.02 -6.30 20.10
N HIS A 45 9.90 -5.40 20.53
CA HIS A 45 10.41 -5.36 21.90
C HIS A 45 9.88 -4.18 22.73
N HIS A 46 9.19 -3.23 22.10
CA HIS A 46 8.40 -2.20 22.78
C HIS A 46 6.90 -2.32 22.46
N PRO A 47 6.28 -3.49 22.69
CA PRO A 47 4.88 -3.71 22.32
C PRO A 47 3.90 -2.88 23.15
N ASP A 48 4.28 -2.31 24.29
CA ASP A 48 3.39 -1.53 25.15
C ASP A 48 3.34 -0.04 24.81
N ASP A 49 4.19 0.43 23.89
CA ASP A 49 4.12 1.80 23.41
C ASP A 49 2.86 1.96 22.53
N LYS A 50 1.88 2.69 23.08
CA LYS A 50 0.58 2.92 22.42
C LYS A 50 0.73 3.56 21.04
N LEU A 51 1.64 4.52 20.87
CA LEU A 51 1.83 5.20 19.58
C LEU A 51 2.39 4.25 18.53
N LEU A 52 3.30 3.35 18.93
CA LEU A 52 3.85 2.32 18.05
C LEU A 52 2.83 1.24 17.69
N ARG A 53 2.02 0.79 18.65
CA ARG A 53 0.91 -0.12 18.37
C ARG A 53 -0.08 0.52 17.42
N ASP A 54 -0.49 1.75 17.67
CA ASP A 54 -1.46 2.44 16.82
C ASP A 54 -0.90 2.61 15.41
N ARG A 55 0.39 2.90 15.24
CA ARG A 55 1.04 3.03 13.92
C ARG A 55 1.19 1.70 13.18
N SER A 56 1.64 0.64 13.84
CA SER A 56 1.80 -0.68 13.22
C SER A 56 0.45 -1.35 12.95
N SER A 57 -0.46 -1.28 13.91
CA SER A 57 -1.84 -1.76 13.78
C SER A 57 -2.59 -0.99 12.71
N SER A 58 -2.48 0.34 12.65
CA SER A 58 -3.14 1.11 11.58
C SER A 58 -2.63 0.73 10.20
N LEU A 59 -1.32 0.57 9.99
CA LEU A 59 -0.79 0.17 8.68
C LEU A 59 -1.29 -1.22 8.27
N LEU A 60 -1.16 -2.22 9.16
CA LEU A 60 -1.61 -3.58 8.89
C LEU A 60 -3.13 -3.65 8.71
N HIS A 61 -3.90 -2.96 9.55
CA HIS A 61 -5.35 -2.91 9.45
C HIS A 61 -5.81 -2.28 8.13
N THR A 62 -5.14 -1.20 7.71
CA THR A 62 -5.46 -0.44 6.50
C THR A 62 -5.07 -1.16 5.21
N LEU A 63 -3.95 -1.87 5.18
CA LEU A 63 -3.41 -2.45 3.93
C LEU A 63 -3.45 -3.98 3.86
N CYS A 64 -3.65 -4.65 4.99
CA CYS A 64 -3.61 -6.10 5.08
C CYS A 64 -4.95 -6.69 5.52
N THR A 65 -5.19 -7.93 5.13
CA THR A 65 -6.18 -8.81 5.76
C THR A 65 -5.41 -9.86 6.54
N ARG A 66 -5.59 -9.88 7.87
CA ARG A 66 -4.72 -10.57 8.82
C ARG A 66 -3.29 -9.99 8.75
N SER A 67 -2.38 -10.70 8.10
CA SER A 67 -0.99 -10.28 7.92
C SER A 67 -0.57 -10.32 6.45
N CYS A 68 -1.52 -10.47 5.53
CA CYS A 68 -1.23 -10.54 4.10
C CYS A 68 -1.75 -9.28 3.42
N LEU A 69 -0.94 -8.71 2.51
CA LEU A 69 -1.33 -7.55 1.72
C LEU A 69 -2.62 -7.86 0.97
N ASP A 70 -3.59 -6.98 1.14
CA ASP A 70 -4.90 -7.09 0.53
C ASP A 70 -5.01 -6.06 -0.59
N VAL A 71 -4.98 -6.54 -1.83
CA VAL A 71 -4.99 -5.68 -3.01
C VAL A 71 -6.22 -4.76 -3.07
N GLU A 72 -7.36 -5.23 -2.56
CA GLU A 72 -8.59 -4.44 -2.56
C GLU A 72 -8.51 -3.33 -1.52
N LYS A 73 -8.02 -3.64 -0.32
CA LYS A 73 -7.75 -2.60 0.70
C LYS A 73 -6.73 -1.58 0.23
N ILE A 74 -5.63 -2.02 -0.39
CA ILE A 74 -4.61 -1.14 -0.96
C ILE A 74 -5.22 -0.24 -2.03
N ALA A 75 -5.99 -0.80 -2.98
CA ALA A 75 -6.67 -0.01 -3.99
C ALA A 75 -7.66 1.00 -3.37
N CYS A 76 -8.43 0.58 -2.37
CA CYS A 76 -9.34 1.46 -1.62
C CYS A 76 -8.60 2.62 -0.96
N TRP A 77 -7.45 2.35 -0.35
CA TRP A 77 -6.63 3.34 0.34
C TRP A 77 -5.92 4.32 -0.62
N VAL A 78 -5.42 3.84 -1.76
CA VAL A 78 -4.71 4.67 -2.75
C VAL A 78 -5.65 5.57 -3.56
N ARG A 79 -6.85 5.11 -3.90
CA ARG A 79 -7.84 5.91 -4.67
C ARG A 79 -8.05 7.34 -4.15
N PRO A 80 -8.38 7.57 -2.87
CA PRO A 80 -8.55 8.92 -2.35
C PRO A 80 -7.24 9.72 -2.34
N LEU A 81 -6.08 9.08 -2.13
CA LEU A 81 -4.79 9.77 -2.20
C LEU A 81 -4.50 10.31 -3.59
N VAL A 82 -4.75 9.51 -4.64
CA VAL A 82 -4.59 9.96 -6.03
C VAL A 82 -5.57 11.09 -6.36
N ARG A 83 -6.82 11.02 -5.89
CA ARG A 83 -7.79 12.11 -6.04
C ARG A 83 -7.30 13.40 -5.39
N SER A 84 -6.84 13.33 -4.15
CA SER A 84 -6.34 14.50 -3.43
C SER A 84 -5.09 15.08 -4.08
N ALA A 85 -4.15 14.23 -4.51
CA ALA A 85 -2.95 14.66 -5.22
C ALA A 85 -3.28 15.28 -6.58
N TRP A 86 -4.27 14.74 -7.31
CA TRP A 86 -4.71 15.29 -8.60
C TRP A 86 -5.14 16.75 -8.48
N LEU A 87 -5.86 17.12 -7.42
CA LEU A 87 -6.32 18.49 -7.19
C LEU A 87 -5.17 19.50 -6.99
N LEU A 88 -3.96 19.02 -6.70
CA LEU A 88 -2.77 19.85 -6.55
C LEU A 88 -2.03 20.07 -7.88
N LEU A 89 -2.41 19.36 -8.95
CA LEU A 89 -1.78 19.46 -10.25
C LEU A 89 -2.46 20.54 -11.12
N PRO A 90 -1.70 21.36 -11.88
CA PRO A 90 -2.27 22.37 -12.77
C PRO A 90 -3.26 21.79 -13.81
N GLN A 91 -3.08 20.54 -14.19
CA GLN A 91 -3.91 19.83 -15.16
C GLN A 91 -5.35 19.62 -14.65
N SER A 92 -5.57 19.62 -13.32
CA SER A 92 -6.89 19.46 -12.74
C SER A 92 -7.87 20.58 -13.10
N HIS A 93 -7.37 21.77 -13.44
CA HIS A 93 -8.19 22.89 -13.91
C HIS A 93 -8.78 22.67 -15.32
N HIS A 94 -8.17 21.78 -16.11
CA HIS A 94 -8.52 21.57 -17.52
C HIS A 94 -9.09 20.16 -17.80
N CYS A 95 -8.87 19.23 -16.87
CA CYS A 95 -9.24 17.83 -16.99
C CYS A 95 -9.85 17.32 -15.68
N GLN A 96 -10.99 16.64 -15.79
CA GLN A 96 -11.61 15.93 -14.69
C GLN A 96 -11.00 14.53 -14.55
N LEU A 97 -10.70 14.14 -13.30
CA LEU A 97 -10.33 12.77 -12.96
C LEU A 97 -11.54 12.03 -12.38
N THR A 98 -11.96 10.97 -13.07
CA THR A 98 -13.05 10.08 -12.65
C THR A 98 -12.47 8.73 -12.26
N VAL A 99 -12.88 8.19 -11.10
CA VAL A 99 -12.49 6.84 -10.69
C VAL A 99 -13.39 5.84 -11.38
N LEU A 100 -12.80 4.82 -11.99
CA LEU A 100 -13.52 3.72 -12.60
C LEU A 100 -13.61 2.52 -11.63
N PRO A 101 -14.65 1.67 -11.74
CA PRO A 101 -14.76 0.47 -10.93
C PRO A 101 -13.59 -0.48 -11.16
N SER A 102 -12.93 -0.87 -10.07
CA SER A 102 -11.94 -1.96 -10.03
C SER A 102 -11.73 -2.39 -8.58
N SER A 103 -11.61 -3.70 -8.33
CA SER A 103 -11.29 -4.25 -7.01
C SER A 103 -9.79 -4.49 -6.83
N ARG A 104 -9.02 -4.67 -7.91
CA ARG A 104 -7.61 -5.09 -7.85
C ARG A 104 -6.60 -4.06 -8.34
N SER A 105 -7.09 -2.91 -8.80
CA SER A 105 -6.27 -1.83 -9.34
C SER A 105 -6.94 -0.49 -9.08
N CYS A 106 -6.17 0.59 -9.21
CA CYS A 106 -6.73 1.93 -9.26
C CYS A 106 -6.86 2.36 -10.72
N ARG A 107 -8.10 2.40 -11.21
CA ARG A 107 -8.41 2.85 -12.56
C ARG A 107 -9.00 4.25 -12.53
N PHE A 108 -8.49 5.10 -13.41
CA PHE A 108 -8.91 6.49 -13.54
C PHE A 108 -9.14 6.81 -15.01
N GLN A 109 -10.13 7.65 -15.27
CA GLN A 109 -10.35 8.28 -16.55
C GLN A 109 -10.10 9.78 -16.41
N LEU A 110 -9.28 10.31 -17.30
CA LEU A 110 -9.09 11.74 -17.48
C LEU A 110 -9.96 12.18 -18.66
N THR A 111 -10.88 13.10 -18.39
CA THR A 111 -11.76 13.70 -19.38
C THR A 111 -11.46 15.19 -19.42
N GLY A 112 -10.95 15.68 -20.55
CA GLY A 112 -10.60 17.09 -20.74
C GLY A 112 -11.51 17.80 -21.75
N THR A 113 -11.09 18.99 -22.17
CA THR A 113 -11.72 19.75 -23.25
C THR A 113 -11.43 19.16 -24.65
N SER A 114 -10.43 18.30 -24.77
CA SER A 114 -10.17 17.53 -25.98
C SER A 114 -11.18 16.38 -26.11
N LYS A 115 -11.43 15.90 -27.33
CA LYS A 115 -12.30 14.72 -27.56
C LYS A 115 -11.66 13.39 -27.12
N VAL A 116 -10.50 13.42 -26.47
CA VAL A 116 -9.73 12.22 -26.12
C VAL A 116 -9.88 11.95 -24.61
N ASN A 117 -10.43 10.78 -24.30
CA ASN A 117 -10.45 10.27 -22.94
C ASN A 117 -9.22 9.39 -22.71
N ILE A 118 -8.48 9.64 -21.63
CA ILE A 118 -7.30 8.84 -21.26
C ILE A 118 -7.67 7.97 -20.07
N CYS A 119 -7.54 6.66 -20.24
CA CYS A 119 -7.68 5.71 -19.14
C CYS A 119 -6.30 5.34 -18.60
N THR A 120 -6.11 5.49 -17.29
CA THR A 120 -4.89 5.09 -16.59
C THR A 120 -5.23 3.99 -15.59
N GLU A 121 -4.41 2.95 -15.55
CA GLU A 121 -4.51 1.86 -14.57
C GLU A 121 -3.21 1.79 -13.76
N MET A 122 -3.34 1.87 -12.44
CA MET A 122 -2.25 1.70 -11.50
C MET A 122 -2.33 0.31 -10.87
N ILE A 123 -1.26 -0.45 -11.04
CA ILE A 123 -1.07 -1.78 -10.48
C ILE A 123 -0.02 -1.69 -9.37
N PHE A 124 -0.25 -2.41 -8.28
CA PHE A 124 0.62 -2.41 -7.11
C PHE A 124 1.60 -3.57 -7.16
N ALA A 125 2.85 -3.29 -6.84
CA ALA A 125 3.92 -4.26 -6.71
C ALA A 125 4.70 -4.00 -5.42
N VAL A 126 5.30 -5.06 -4.89
CA VAL A 126 6.26 -4.98 -3.79
C VAL A 126 7.64 -5.28 -4.37
N GLN A 127 8.60 -4.41 -4.05
CA GLN A 127 10.01 -4.63 -4.36
C GLN A 127 10.72 -5.07 -3.07
N GLN A 128 11.48 -6.15 -3.16
CA GLN A 128 12.36 -6.66 -2.10
C GLN A 128 13.78 -6.11 -2.29
#